data_AF-A0A925IGV6-F1
#
_entry.id   AF-A0A925IGV6-F1
#
_cell.length_a   1.000
_cell.length_b   1.000
_cell.length_c   1.000
_cell.angle_alpha   90.00
_cell.angle_beta   90.00
_cell.angle_gamma   90.00
#
_symmetry.space_group_name_H-M   'P 1'
#
loop_
_entity.id
_entity.type
_entity.pdbx_description
1 polymer ?
#
loop_
_entity_poly.entity_id
_entity_poly.type
_entity_poly.pdbx_seq_one_letter_code
_entity_poly.pdbx_strand_id
1 'polypeptide(L)' 'LVKESYGNAFAPFLINNYEKVIVVDSRYYKGDFLAMLKAEGINELLFLNNIFAAHTQFHIEDIKGLIK' A
#
# COMPACT_ATOMS: atom_id res chain seq x y z
N LEU A 1 -4.73 -0.23 -0.63
CA LEU A 1 -3.74 -0.11 -1.74
C LEU A 1 -2.39 0.29 -1.16
N VAL A 2 -1.43 -0.64 -1.11
CA VAL A 2 -0.02 -0.35 -0.79
C VAL A 2 0.73 -0.12 -2.10
N LYS A 3 1.37 1.03 -2.25
CA LYS A 3 1.92 1.46 -3.55
C LYS A 3 3.20 2.28 -3.42
N GLU A 4 3.87 2.45 -4.56
CA GLU A 4 4.72 3.61 -4.87
C GLU A 4 4.03 4.54 -5.89
N SER A 5 4.72 5.57 -6.37
CA SER A 5 4.21 6.56 -7.33
C SER A 5 3.35 6.01 -8.48
N TYR A 6 3.67 4.84 -9.05
CA TYR A 6 2.89 4.22 -10.13
C TYR A 6 1.43 3.96 -9.75
N GLY A 7 1.16 3.61 -8.48
CA GLY A 7 -0.21 3.35 -8.02
C GLY A 7 -1.10 4.57 -7.84
N ASN A 8 -0.56 5.79 -7.92
CA ASN A 8 -1.34 7.02 -7.82
C ASN A 8 -2.42 7.10 -8.91
N ALA A 9 -2.06 6.76 -10.14
CA ALA A 9 -2.98 6.79 -11.27
C ALA A 9 -4.03 5.68 -11.21
N PHE A 10 -3.75 4.58 -10.49
CA PHE A 10 -4.67 3.46 -10.36
C PHE A 10 -5.72 3.66 -9.26
N ALA A 11 -5.39 4.40 -8.19
CA ALA A 11 -6.27 4.58 -7.04
C ALA A 11 -7.72 5.04 -7.38
N PRO A 12 -7.96 5.96 -8.33
CA PRO A 12 -9.31 6.38 -8.72
C PRO A 12 -10.18 5.29 -9.36
N PHE A 13 -9.61 4.15 -9.79
CA PHE A 13 -10.42 3.05 -10.33
C PHE A 13 -10.98 2.16 -9.22
N LEU A 14 -10.48 2.27 -7.99
CA LEU A 14 -10.94 1.48 -6.84
C LEU A 14 -12.23 2.04 -6.22
N ILE A 15 -12.45 3.35 -6.29
CA ILE A 15 -13.56 4.02 -5.56
C ILE A 15 -14.97 3.52 -5.95
N ASN A 16 -15.15 2.97 -7.15
CA ASN A 16 -16.46 2.43 -7.57
C ASN A 16 -16.71 0.99 -7.11
N ASN A 17 -15.67 0.28 -6.67
CA ASN A 17 -15.73 -1.16 -6.37
C ASN A 17 -15.62 -1.46 -4.88
N TYR A 18 -15.21 -0.49 -4.06
CA TYR A 18 -14.95 -0.65 -2.65
C TYR A 18 -15.62 0.46 -1.86
N GLU A 19 -16.25 0.12 -0.73
CA GLU A 19 -16.86 1.10 0.18
C GLU A 19 -15.80 2.02 0.83
N LYS A 20 -14.64 1.44 1.20
CA LYS A 20 -13.51 2.17 1.77
C LYS A 20 -12.23 1.80 1.04
N VAL A 21 -11.49 2.82 0.60
CA VAL A 21 -10.16 2.67 -0.01
C VAL A 21 -9.15 3.46 0.81
N ILE A 22 -8.18 2.76 1.41
CA ILE A 22 -7.01 3.38 2.03
C ILE A 22 -5.81 3.23 1.11
N VAL A 23 -5.15 4.34 0.81
CA VAL A 23 -3.94 4.39 -0.01
C VAL A 23 -2.74 4.64 0.90
N VAL A 24 -1.80 3.70 0.90
CA VAL A 24 -0.59 3.75 1.70
C VAL A 24 0.62 3.77 0.77
N ASP A 25 1.46 4.78 0.92
CA ASP A 25 2.77 4.81 0.27
C ASP A 25 3.81 4.18 1.21
N SER A 26 4.37 3.03 0.80
CA SER A 26 5.28 2.24 1.63
C SER A 26 6.54 3.00 2.05
N ARG A 27 6.97 3.99 1.25
CA ARG A 27 8.16 4.82 1.51
C ARG A 27 7.97 5.77 2.70
N TYR A 28 6.73 6.20 2.94
CA TYR A 28 6.44 7.32 3.84
C TYR A 28 5.60 6.94 5.06
N TYR A 29 4.94 5.79 5.04
CA TYR A 29 4.14 5.36 6.18
C TYR A 29 5.04 4.97 7.38
N LYS A 30 4.76 5.56 8.55
CA LYS A 30 5.54 5.37 9.80
C LYS A 30 4.69 4.86 10.98
N GLY A 31 3.40 4.62 10.77
CA GLY A 31 2.53 4.07 11.80
C GLY A 31 2.62 2.55 11.93
N ASP A 32 1.96 1.99 12.93
CA ASP A 32 1.74 0.55 13.00
C ASP A 32 0.71 0.14 11.94
N PHE A 33 1.21 -0.44 10.86
CA PHE A 33 0.40 -0.84 9.72
C PHE A 33 -0.62 -1.90 10.11
N LEU A 34 -0.23 -2.89 10.92
CA LEU A 34 -1.10 -3.98 11.32
C LEU A 34 -2.21 -3.50 12.26
N ALA A 35 -1.90 -2.58 13.17
CA ALA A 35 -2.91 -1.93 14.00
C ALA A 35 -3.88 -1.11 13.16
N MET A 36 -3.38 -0.34 12.18
CA MET A 36 -4.23 0.43 11.26
C MET A 36 -5.19 -0.46 10.47
N LEU A 37 -4.69 -1.57 9.89
CA LEU A 37 -5.54 -2.50 9.14
C LEU A 37 -6.67 -3.08 10.01
N LYS A 38 -6.37 -3.44 11.26
CA LYS A 38 -7.36 -3.97 12.21
C LYS A 38 -8.37 -2.90 12.62
N ALA A 39 -7.90 -1.69 12.97
CA ALA A 39 -8.76 -0.59 13.40
C ALA A 39 -9.71 -0.14 12.29
N GLU A 40 -9.25 -0.14 11.04
CA GLU A 40 -10.03 0.29 9.88
C GLU A 40 -10.94 -0.82 9.31
N GLY A 41 -10.81 -2.06 9.81
CA GLY A 41 -11.59 -3.21 9.36
C GLY A 41 -11.23 -3.68 7.95
N ILE A 42 -9.96 -3.55 7.54
CA ILE A 42 -9.52 -3.90 6.19
C ILE A 42 -9.53 -5.43 6.00
N ASN A 43 -10.25 -5.89 4.98
CA ASN A 43 -10.38 -7.30 4.60
C ASN A 43 -9.56 -7.67 3.34
N GLU A 44 -9.16 -6.69 2.53
CA GLU A 44 -8.44 -6.89 1.28
C GLU A 44 -7.22 -5.98 1.16
N LEU A 45 -6.09 -6.55 0.71
CA LEU A 45 -4.83 -5.86 0.48
C LEU A 45 -4.37 -6.02 -0.95
N LEU A 46 -4.15 -4.89 -1.63
CA LEU A 46 -3.57 -4.83 -2.97
C LEU A 46 -2.22 -4.13 -2.91
N PHE A 47 -1.16 -4.82 -3.34
CA PHE A 47 0.16 -4.25 -3.59
C PHE A 47 0.28 -3.91 -5.07
N LEU A 48 0.58 -2.66 -5.39
CA LEU A 48 0.70 -2.20 -6.77
C LEU A 48 1.93 -1.30 -6.94
N ASN A 49 2.96 -1.90 -7.53
CA ASN A 49 4.24 -1.25 -7.81
C ASN A 49 4.64 -1.57 -9.25
N ASN A 50 5.41 -0.69 -9.87
CA ASN A 50 6.02 -1.02 -11.16
C ASN A 50 7.06 -2.16 -11.02
N ILE A 51 7.42 -2.78 -12.14
CA ILE A 51 8.34 -3.94 -12.16
C ILE A 51 9.73 -3.61 -11.60
N PHE A 52 10.26 -2.41 -11.83
CA PHE A 52 11.54 -2.00 -11.24
C PHE A 52 11.46 -1.87 -9.73
N ALA A 53 10.37 -1.28 -9.22
CA ALA A 53 10.14 -1.18 -7.78
C ALA A 53 9.97 -2.54 -7.11
N ALA A 54 9.33 -3.50 -7.78
CA ALA A 54 9.22 -4.88 -7.28
C ALA A 54 10.57 -5.61 -7.18
N HIS A 55 11.59 -5.19 -7.93
CA HIS A 55 12.92 -5.82 -7.98
C HIS A 55 14.03 -5.00 -7.33
N THR A 56 13.76 -3.77 -6.90
CA THR A 56 14.77 -2.91 -6.28
C THR A 56 14.77 -3.13 -4.77
N GLN A 57 15.94 -3.45 -4.22
CA GLN A 57 16.12 -3.75 -2.79
C GLN A 57 15.54 -2.66 -1.87
N PHE A 58 15.76 -1.39 -2.20
CA PHE A 58 15.23 -0.25 -1.45
C PHE A 58 13.70 -0.34 -1.25
N HIS A 59 12.95 -0.60 -2.31
CA HIS A 59 11.48 -0.71 -2.24
C HIS A 59 11.00 -1.99 -1.55
N ILE A 60 11.75 -3.08 -1.66
CA ILE A 60 11.49 -4.31 -0.91
C ILE A 60 11.63 -4.04 0.59
N GLU A 61 12.64 -3.25 0.99
CA GLU A 61 12.85 -2.86 2.38
C GLU A 61 11.75 -1.94 2.90
N ASP A 62 11.25 -0.99 2.10
CA ASP A 62 10.10 -0.16 2.46
C ASP A 62 8.86 -1.01 2.78
N ILE A 63 8.54 -1.99 1.93
CA ILE A 63 7.40 -2.88 2.14
C ILE A 63 7.61 -3.76 3.38
N LYS A 64 8.82 -4.30 3.58
CA LYS A 64 9.15 -5.06 4.80
C LYS A 64 9.06 -4.19 6.05
N GLY A 65 9.35 -2.90 5.94
CA GLY A 65 9.24 -1.93 7.02
C GLY A 65 7.82 -1.73 7.53
N LEU A 66 6.79 -2.06 6.74
CA LEU A 66 5.39 -1.96 7.18
C LEU A 66 5.02 -3.00 8.25
N ILE A 67 5.71 -4.14 8.31
CA ILE A 67 5.38 -5.25 9.22
C ILE A 67 6.39 -5.43 10.36
N LYS A 68 7.37 -4.52 10.46
CA LYS A 68 8.29 -4.47 11.61
C LYS A 68 7.67 -3.68 12.74
#